data_AF-A0A9K3IZV9-F1
#
_entry.id   AF-A0A9K3IZV9-F1
#
_cell.length_a   1.000
_cell.length_b   1.000
_cell.length_c   1.000
_cell.angle_alpha   90.00
_cell.angle_beta   90.00
_cell.angle_gamma   90.00
#
_symmetry.space_group_name_H-M   'P 1'
#
loop_
_entity.id
_entity.type
_entity.pdbx_description
1 polymer ?
#
loop_
_entity_poly.entity_id
_entity_poly.type
_entity_poly.pdbx_seq_one_letter_code
_entity_poly.pdbx_strand_id
1 'polypeptide(L)' 'MRSLKIACEKAKRDLSSTTKSTIDIDCLYEGIYFSMKVTRAKFEDLNDGFFTKCIEHVENC' A
#
# COMPACT_ATOMS: atom_id res chain seq x y z
N MET A 1 15.17 -1.95 4.84
CA MET A 1 13.87 -1.65 4.18
C MET A 1 13.19 -2.84 3.49
N ARG A 2 13.80 -4.03 3.34
CA ARG A 2 13.17 -5.20 2.68
C ARG A 2 11.86 -5.64 3.36
N SER A 3 11.85 -5.73 4.69
CA SER A 3 10.69 -6.09 5.51
C SER A 3 9.50 -5.15 5.27
N LEU A 4 9.75 -3.83 5.22
CA LEU A 4 8.73 -2.83 4.91
C LEU A 4 8.10 -3.05 3.54
N LYS A 5 8.91 -3.26 2.49
CA LYS A 5 8.39 -3.52 1.14
C LYS A 5 7.50 -4.77 1.11
N ILE A 6 7.91 -5.84 1.78
CA ILE A 6 7.12 -7.08 1.85
C ILE A 6 5.78 -6.85 2.56
N ALA A 7 5.79 -6.15 3.71
CA ALA A 7 4.59 -5.88 4.48
C ALA A 7 3.63 -4.95 3.71
N CYS A 8 4.14 -3.92 3.04
CA CYS A 8 3.34 -3.04 2.17
C CYS A 8 2.75 -3.80 0.97
N GLU A 9 3.52 -4.69 0.32
CA GLU A 9 3.01 -5.51 -0.79
C GLU A 9 1.89 -6.45 -0.33
N LYS A 10 2.01 -7.05 0.87
CA LYS A 10 0.95 -7.83 1.48
C LYS A 10 -0.30 -6.97 1.71
N ALA A 11 -0.14 -5.82 2.38
CA ALA A 11 -1.26 -4.91 2.66
C ALA A 11 -1.94 -4.43 1.37
N LYS A 12 -1.18 -4.14 0.31
CA LYS A 12 -1.73 -3.80 -1.01
C LYS A 12 -2.63 -4.89 -1.56
N ARG A 13 -2.17 -6.16 -1.54
CA ARG A 13 -2.98 -7.31 -1.99
C ARG A 13 -4.25 -7.48 -1.15
N ASP A 14 -4.13 -7.32 0.16
CA ASP A 14 -5.29 -7.39 1.06
C ASP A 14 -6.29 -6.26 0.78
N LEU A 15 -5.82 -5.05 0.51
CA LEU A 15 -6.66 -3.89 0.18
C LEU A 15 -7.37 -4.03 -1.16
N SER A 16 -6.87 -4.86 -2.08
CA SER A 16 -7.57 -5.18 -3.33
C SER A 16 -8.89 -5.94 -3.09
N SER A 17 -9.04 -6.63 -1.96
CA SER A 17 -10.26 -7.37 -1.61
C SER A 17 -10.97 -6.85 -0.35
N THR A 18 -10.25 -6.16 0.55
CA THR A 18 -10.76 -5.63 1.83
C THR A 18 -10.66 -4.11 1.93
N THR A 19 -11.45 -3.47 2.81
CA THR A 19 -11.48 -2.01 2.95
C THR A 19 -10.41 -1.45 3.89
N LYS A 20 -9.76 -2.30 4.69
CA LYS A 20 -8.73 -1.94 5.67
C LYS A 20 -7.72 -3.09 5.83
N SER A 21 -6.45 -2.76 6.01
CA SER A 21 -5.39 -3.72 6.34
C SER A 21 -4.40 -3.09 7.35
N THR A 22 -3.61 -3.91 8.02
CA THR A 22 -2.61 -3.49 8.99
C THR A 22 -1.22 -3.92 8.51
N ILE A 23 -0.26 -3.01 8.59
CA ILE A 23 1.15 -3.24 8.30
C ILE A 23 1.86 -3.40 9.64
N ASP A 24 2.26 -4.62 9.98
CA ASP A 24 2.96 -4.94 11.23
C ASP A 24 4.38 -5.45 10.92
N ILE A 25 5.39 -4.90 11.60
CA ILE A 25 6.81 -5.23 11.40
C ILE A 25 7.52 -5.19 12.77
N ASP A 26 8.15 -6.31 13.15
CA ASP A 26 8.79 -6.47 14.47
C ASP A 26 9.95 -5.52 14.74
N CYS A 27 10.84 -5.32 13.76
CA CYS A 27 12.03 -4.49 13.91
C CYS A 27 12.21 -3.63 12.65
N LEU A 28 11.44 -2.55 12.52
CA LEU A 28 11.56 -1.68 11.34
C LEU A 28 12.86 -0.87 11.37
N TYR A 29 13.20 -0.30 12.52
CA TYR A 29 14.39 0.50 12.75
C TYR A 29 14.82 0.36 14.22
N GLU A 30 16.12 0.15 14.48
CA GLU A 30 16.69 0.00 15.84
C GLU A 30 15.95 -0.99 16.76
N GLY A 31 15.35 -2.04 16.18
CA GLY A 31 14.60 -3.04 16.96
C GLY A 31 13.21 -2.58 17.42
N ILE A 32 12.71 -1.47 16.89
CA ILE A 32 11.39 -0.91 17.22
C ILE A 32 10.30 -1.58 16.37
N TYR A 33 9.25 -2.01 17.04
CA TYR A 33 8.01 -2.50 16.42
C TYR A 33 7.27 -1.36 15.72
N PHE A 34 6.86 -1.63 14.49
CA PHE A 34 6.05 -0.73 13.68
C PHE A 34 4.70 -1.37 13.40
N SER A 35 3.62 -0.62 13.67
CA SER A 35 2.26 -0.98 13.27
C SER A 35 1.55 0.23 12.70
N MET A 36 0.90 0.06 11.55
CA MET A 36 0.09 1.09 10.93
C MET A 36 -1.14 0.49 10.26
N LYS A 37 -2.31 1.08 10.51
CA LYS A 37 -3.55 0.73 9.82
C LYS A 37 -3.71 1.59 8.58
N VAL A 38 -4.05 0.97 7.46
CA VAL A 38 -4.29 1.64 6.17
C VAL A 38 -5.66 1.24 5.65
N THR A 39 -6.39 2.21 5.12
CA THR A 39 -7.69 1.98 4.48
C THR A 39 -7.54 1.96 2.96
N ARG A 40 -8.46 1.30 2.26
CA ARG A 40 -8.50 1.30 0.79
C ARG A 40 -8.61 2.73 0.25
N ALA A 41 -9.51 3.53 0.81
CA ALA A 41 -9.66 4.93 0.42
C ALA A 41 -8.36 5.73 0.55
N LYS A 42 -7.58 5.50 1.63
CA LYS A 42 -6.29 6.18 1.77
C LYS A 42 -5.24 5.67 0.79
N PHE A 43 -5.24 4.37 0.49
CA PHE A 43 -4.38 3.79 -0.52
C PHE A 43 -4.70 4.33 -1.91
N GLU A 44 -5.98 4.48 -2.26
CA GLU A 44 -6.43 5.03 -3.53
C GLU A 44 -6.02 6.50 -3.66
N ASP A 45 -6.27 7.34 -2.64
CA ASP A 45 -5.82 8.73 -2.57
C ASP A 45 -4.31 8.89 -2.77
N LEU A 46 -3.50 8.02 -2.15
CA LEU A 46 -2.04 8.05 -2.30
C LEU A 46 -1.55 7.67 -3.70
N ASN A 47 -2.34 6.88 -4.45
CA ASN A 47 -1.95 6.36 -5.76
C ASN A 47 -2.77 6.94 -6.91
N ASP A 48 -3.66 7.91 -6.64
CA ASP A 48 -4.60 8.48 -7.60
C ASP A 48 -3.90 8.92 -8.89
N GLY A 49 -2.85 9.76 -8.77
CA GLY A 49 -2.10 10.21 -9.93
C GLY A 49 -1.35 9.11 -10.71
N PHE A 50 -1.06 7.96 -10.09
CA PHE A 50 -0.53 6.79 -10.82
C PHE A 50 -1.64 6.04 -11.56
N PHE A 51 -2.82 5.92 -10.95
CA PHE A 51 -3.97 5.29 -11.58
C PHE A 51 -4.48 6.11 -12.77
N THR A 52 -4.52 7.44 -12.67
CA THR A 52 -4.87 8.32 -13.79
C THR A 52 -3.96 8.07 -15.00
N LYS A 53 -2.64 8.00 -14.79
CA LYS A 53 -1.67 7.69 -15.87
C LYS A 53 -1.92 6.33 -16.53
N CYS A 54 -2.39 5.33 -15.78
CA CYS A 54 -2.77 4.05 -16.36
C CYS A 54 -3.98 4.18 -17.29
N ILE A 55 -4.96 5.02 -16.95
CA ILE A 55 -6.13 5.29 -17.79
C ILE A 55 -5.76 6.09 -19.03
N GLU A 56 -4.96 7.16 -18.88
CA GLU A 56 -4.47 7.98 -19.99
C GLU A 56 -3.79 7.12 -21.07
N HIS A 57 -3.04 6.09 -20.68
CA HIS A 57 -2.39 5.20 -21.64
C HIS A 57 -3.38 4.36 -22.45
N VAL A 58 -4.47 3.93 -21.83
CA VAL A 58 -5.54 3.16 -22.49
C VAL A 58 -6.34 4.05 -23.43
N GLU A 59 -6.60 5.30 -23.06
CA GLU A 59 -7.35 6.26 -23.89
C GLU A 59 -6.60 6.69 -25.16
N ASN A 60 -5.27 6.63 -25.16
CA ASN A 60 -4.42 7.00 -26.29
C ASN A 60 -4.03 5.80 -27.19
N CYS A 61 -4.62 4.63 -26.97
CA CYS A 61 -4.50 3.45 -27.82
C CYS A 61 -5.53 3.48 -28.95
#